data_AF-A0AAN0ITL0-F1
#
_entry.id   AF-A0AAN0ITL0-F1
#
_cell.length_a   1.000
_cell.length_b   1.000
_cell.length_c   1.000
_cell.angle_alpha   90.00
_cell.angle_beta   90.00
_cell.angle_gamma   90.00
#
_symmetry.space_group_name_H-M   'P 1'
#
loop_
_entity.id
_entity.type
_entity.pdbx_description
1 polymer ?
#
loop_
_entity_poly.entity_id
_entity_poly.type
_entity_poly.pdbx_seq_one_letter_code
_entity_poly.pdbx_strand_id
1 'polypeptide(L)'
;MVSSKQCRVWMKRLLVLRNEELEIYSDFPETAGDWQSPELHYGVCDITWGPLVKNGTNSHIYRPHSISLQSSTGGRHILSFECDISLHYWERELLMEIKDVVMKINARTFAAKWEGNAVDLTIDLQKGFIIEDSTTATKHWTKKFEELESSSDNGSKELYLTFKDGVKQCLELTELHAVLYTIEAFLKTRVSLL
;
A
#
# COMPACT_ATOMS: atom_id res chain seq x y z
N MET A 1 20.78 -10.61 -29.78
CA MET A 1 20.08 -11.31 -28.68
C MET A 1 18.67 -10.75 -28.63
N VAL A 2 17.67 -11.53 -29.07
CA VAL A 2 16.28 -11.09 -29.14
C VAL A 2 15.73 -11.09 -27.71
N SER A 3 15.52 -9.90 -27.14
CA SER A 3 14.73 -9.74 -25.92
C SER A 3 13.32 -10.23 -26.23
N SER A 4 12.94 -11.36 -25.64
CA SER A 4 11.59 -11.90 -25.70
C SER A 4 10.65 -10.84 -25.14
N LYS A 5 9.95 -10.11 -26.03
CA LYS A 5 8.77 -9.32 -25.66
C LYS A 5 7.76 -10.30 -25.07
N GLN A 6 7.74 -10.42 -23.75
CA GLN A 6 6.74 -11.19 -23.04
C GLN A 6 5.40 -10.53 -23.33
N CYS A 7 4.63 -11.12 -24.25
CA CYS A 7 3.25 -10.71 -24.48
C CYS A 7 2.50 -10.99 -23.17
N ARG A 8 2.25 -9.95 -22.39
CA ARG A 8 1.39 -10.05 -21.21
C ARG A 8 -0.04 -10.21 -21.73
N VAL A 9 -0.54 -11.45 -21.71
CA VAL A 9 -1.92 -11.77 -22.08
C VAL A 9 -2.80 -11.52 -20.86
N TRP A 10 -3.91 -10.82 -21.08
CA TRP A 10 -4.92 -10.62 -20.04
C TRP A 10 -5.60 -11.94 -19.69
N MET A 11 -5.69 -12.23 -18.39
CA MET A 11 -6.34 -13.44 -17.88
C MET A 11 -7.48 -13.08 -16.93
N LYS A 12 -8.51 -13.91 -16.90
CA LYS A 12 -9.53 -13.84 -15.85
C LYS A 12 -8.91 -14.35 -14.55
N ARG A 13 -9.24 -13.68 -13.45
CA ARG A 13 -8.80 -14.00 -12.10
C ARG A 13 -9.94 -13.75 -11.14
N LEU A 14 -10.03 -14.56 -10.09
CA LEU A 14 -10.94 -14.31 -8.98
C LEU A 14 -10.17 -13.51 -7.91
N LEU A 15 -10.73 -12.37 -7.51
CA LEU A 15 -10.22 -11.54 -6.43
C LEU A 15 -11.10 -11.73 -5.21
N VAL A 16 -10.50 -11.96 -4.05
CA VAL A 16 -11.21 -12.25 -2.80
C VAL A 16 -10.61 -11.39 -1.69
N LEU A 17 -11.45 -10.65 -0.98
CA LEU A 17 -11.08 -9.96 0.26
C LEU A 17 -11.56 -10.82 1.42
N ARG A 18 -10.63 -11.33 2.24
CA ARG A 18 -10.96 -12.06 3.47
C ARG A 18 -9.75 -12.10 4.39
N ASN A 19 -9.99 -12.24 5.68
CA ASN A 19 -8.93 -12.38 6.69
C ASN A 19 -7.88 -11.26 6.62
N GLU A 20 -8.29 -10.02 6.36
CA GLU A 20 -7.36 -8.87 6.26
C GLU A 20 -6.40 -8.96 5.07
N GLU A 21 -6.67 -9.86 4.11
CA GLU A 21 -5.87 -10.09 2.92
C GLU A 21 -6.70 -9.96 1.63
N LEU A 22 -6.03 -9.50 0.58
CA LEU A 22 -6.44 -9.64 -0.80
C LEU A 22 -5.80 -10.90 -1.39
N GLU A 23 -6.62 -11.87 -1.74
CA GLU A 23 -6.22 -13.10 -2.40
C GLU A 23 -6.61 -13.08 -3.88
N ILE A 24 -5.75 -13.65 -4.72
CA ILE A 24 -5.94 -13.77 -6.17
C ILE A 24 -5.83 -15.24 -6.54
N TYR A 25 -6.85 -15.77 -7.20
CA TYR A 25 -6.90 -17.15 -7.67
C TYR A 25 -6.86 -17.20 -9.19
N SER A 26 -6.13 -18.18 -9.74
CA SER A 26 -6.04 -18.43 -11.18
C SER A 26 -7.39 -18.80 -11.79
N ASP A 27 -8.17 -19.57 -11.03
CA ASP A 27 -9.45 -20.17 -11.42
C ASP A 27 -10.45 -20.06 -10.25
N PHE A 28 -11.72 -20.36 -10.52
CA PHE A 28 -12.73 -20.41 -9.47
C PHE A 28 -12.51 -21.68 -8.62
N PRO A 29 -12.30 -21.56 -7.30
CA PRO A 29 -12.16 -22.71 -6.41
C PRO A 29 -13.41 -23.60 -6.46
N GLU A 30 -13.25 -24.90 -6.77
CA GLU A 30 -14.37 -25.85 -6.86
C GLU A 30 -14.59 -26.63 -5.55
N THR A 31 -13.52 -26.80 -4.77
CA THR A 31 -13.51 -27.53 -3.51
C THR A 31 -13.08 -26.63 -2.35
N ALA A 32 -13.42 -27.04 -1.12
CA ALA A 32 -12.96 -26.34 0.09
C ALA A 32 -11.42 -26.26 0.20
N GLY A 33 -10.70 -27.24 -0.37
CA GLY A 33 -9.24 -27.26 -0.38
C GLY A 33 -8.63 -26.22 -1.31
N ASP A 34 -9.28 -25.93 -2.45
CA ASP A 34 -8.79 -24.95 -3.43
C ASP A 34 -8.72 -23.54 -2.83
N TRP A 35 -9.65 -23.22 -1.93
CA TRP A 35 -9.65 -21.99 -1.15
C TRP A 35 -8.45 -21.85 -0.22
N GLN A 36 -7.63 -22.88 0.01
CA GLN A 36 -6.44 -22.77 0.87
C GLN A 36 -5.17 -22.44 0.07
N SER A 37 -5.25 -22.37 -1.26
CA SER A 37 -4.09 -22.19 -2.14
C SER A 37 -4.30 -21.05 -3.15
N PRO A 38 -4.39 -19.79 -2.68
CA PRO A 38 -4.40 -18.65 -3.60
C PRO A 38 -3.10 -18.59 -4.40
N GLU A 39 -3.17 -18.13 -5.65
CA GLU A 39 -2.00 -17.90 -6.51
C GLU A 39 -1.12 -16.78 -5.91
N LEU A 40 -1.76 -15.73 -5.40
CA LEU A 40 -1.13 -14.59 -4.73
C LEU A 40 -2.01 -14.16 -3.55
N HIS A 41 -1.39 -13.67 -2.48
CA HIS A 41 -2.09 -13.06 -1.35
C HIS A 41 -1.27 -11.89 -0.81
N TYR A 42 -1.95 -10.84 -0.37
CA TYR A 42 -1.34 -9.64 0.18
C TYR A 42 -2.16 -9.11 1.34
N GLY A 43 -1.52 -8.71 2.45
CA GLY A 43 -2.18 -7.93 3.48
C GLY A 43 -2.76 -6.63 2.89
N VAL A 44 -3.99 -6.26 3.25
CA VAL A 44 -4.65 -5.09 2.64
C VAL A 44 -3.96 -3.76 2.97
N CYS A 45 -3.18 -3.70 4.05
CA CYS A 45 -2.34 -2.54 4.38
C CYS A 45 -0.97 -2.55 3.68
N ASP A 46 -0.62 -3.64 3.00
CA ASP A 46 0.62 -3.83 2.25
C ASP A 46 0.42 -3.62 0.74
N ILE A 47 -0.72 -3.06 0.35
CA ILE A 47 -1.06 -2.74 -1.04
C ILE A 47 -1.53 -1.30 -1.21
N THR A 48 -1.33 -0.76 -2.41
CA THR A 48 -1.91 0.50 -2.88
C THR A 48 -2.53 0.30 -4.26
N TRP A 49 -3.51 1.12 -4.60
CA TRP A 49 -4.09 1.13 -5.94
C TRP A 49 -4.32 2.54 -6.44
N GLY A 50 -4.35 2.69 -7.76
CA GLY A 50 -4.63 3.97 -8.39
C GLY A 50 -4.86 3.86 -9.89
N PRO A 51 -5.20 4.99 -10.54
CA PRO A 51 -5.47 5.02 -11.96
C PRO A 51 -4.23 4.64 -12.76
N LEU A 52 -4.43 3.97 -13.90
CA LEU A 52 -3.37 3.76 -14.88
C LEU A 52 -3.03 5.08 -15.57
N VAL A 53 -1.79 5.53 -15.42
CA VAL A 53 -1.26 6.66 -16.18
C VAL A 53 -0.89 6.18 -17.58
N LYS A 54 -1.67 6.60 -18.57
CA LYS A 54 -1.34 6.37 -19.99
C LYS A 54 -0.11 7.19 -20.36
N ASN A 55 0.92 6.51 -20.83
CA ASN A 55 2.03 7.13 -21.54
C ASN A 55 2.20 6.44 -22.92
N GLY A 56 2.96 7.07 -23.82
CA GLY A 56 3.11 6.59 -25.20
C GLY A 56 3.65 5.16 -25.33
N THR A 57 4.30 4.64 -24.28
CA THR A 57 4.88 3.29 -24.25
C THR A 57 3.92 2.22 -23.70
N ASN A 58 2.94 2.59 -22.86
CA ASN A 58 2.03 1.65 -22.19
C ASN A 58 0.58 1.75 -22.67
N SER A 59 0.32 2.40 -23.81
CA SER A 59 -1.05 2.51 -24.36
C SER A 59 -1.67 1.14 -24.70
N HIS A 60 -0.84 0.18 -25.12
CA HIS A 60 -1.25 -1.15 -25.56
C HIS A 60 -1.73 -2.08 -24.42
N ILE A 61 -1.40 -1.76 -23.17
CA ILE A 61 -1.85 -2.52 -21.99
C ILE A 61 -3.10 -1.91 -21.36
N TYR A 62 -3.66 -0.83 -21.89
CA TYR A 62 -4.81 -0.18 -21.30
C TYR A 62 -6.12 -0.86 -21.73
N ARG A 63 -6.91 -1.30 -20.75
CA ARG A 63 -8.33 -1.63 -20.94
C ARG A 63 -9.20 -0.60 -20.23
N PRO A 64 -10.47 -0.45 -20.62
CA PRO A 64 -11.44 0.29 -19.81
C PRO A 64 -11.48 -0.24 -18.36
N HIS A 65 -11.94 0.61 -17.44
CA HIS A 65 -12.21 0.22 -16.04
C HIS A 65 -11.01 -0.47 -15.38
N SER A 66 -9.81 0.11 -15.55
CA SER A 66 -8.57 -0.53 -15.13
C SER A 66 -7.78 0.30 -14.13
N ILE A 67 -7.18 -0.39 -13.16
CA ILE A 67 -6.35 0.18 -12.10
C ILE A 67 -4.98 -0.49 -12.07
N SER A 68 -3.99 0.23 -11.54
CA SER A 68 -2.74 -0.36 -11.10
C SER A 68 -2.89 -0.71 -9.62
N LEU A 69 -2.60 -1.96 -9.26
CA LEU A 69 -2.44 -2.40 -7.89
C LEU A 69 -0.95 -2.66 -7.65
N GLN A 70 -0.40 -2.18 -6.55
CA GLN A 70 0.99 -2.45 -6.16
C GLN A 70 1.01 -3.07 -4.78
N SER A 71 1.86 -4.06 -4.58
CA SER A 71 2.11 -4.73 -3.31
C SER A 71 3.56 -4.51 -2.88
N SER A 72 3.77 -4.36 -1.57
CA SER A 72 5.12 -4.17 -1.01
C SER A 72 6.01 -5.39 -1.22
N THR A 73 5.41 -6.57 -1.43
CA THR A 73 6.09 -7.86 -1.63
C THR A 73 5.88 -8.45 -3.02
N GLY A 74 4.78 -8.11 -3.72
CA GLY A 74 4.35 -8.76 -4.96
C GLY A 74 4.47 -7.95 -6.25
N GLY A 75 5.04 -6.74 -6.19
CA GLY A 75 5.21 -5.88 -7.36
C GLY A 75 3.89 -5.28 -7.87
N ARG A 76 3.82 -4.98 -9.17
CA ARG A 76 2.69 -4.27 -9.81
C ARG A 76 1.79 -5.19 -10.63
N HIS A 77 0.51 -5.18 -10.31
CA HIS A 77 -0.58 -5.79 -11.06
C HIS A 77 -1.38 -4.74 -11.81
N ILE A 78 -1.94 -5.12 -12.95
CA ILE A 78 -2.89 -4.30 -13.69
C ILE A 78 -4.19 -5.08 -13.74
N LEU A 79 -5.24 -4.51 -13.14
CA LEU A 79 -6.56 -5.13 -13.04
C LEU A 79 -7.51 -4.38 -13.96
N SER A 80 -8.44 -5.11 -14.59
CA SER A 80 -9.50 -4.55 -15.43
C SER A 80 -10.81 -5.22 -15.05
N PHE A 81 -11.84 -4.41 -14.88
CA PHE A 81 -13.18 -4.83 -14.47
C PHE A 81 -14.17 -4.74 -15.63
N GLU A 82 -15.32 -5.40 -15.51
CA GLU A 82 -16.31 -5.49 -16.59
C GLU A 82 -16.92 -4.12 -16.91
N CYS A 83 -17.14 -3.29 -15.90
CA CYS A 83 -17.67 -1.93 -16.00
C CYS A 83 -17.23 -1.03 -14.84
N ASP A 84 -17.48 0.27 -14.96
CA ASP A 84 -17.17 1.25 -13.91
C ASP A 84 -17.86 0.93 -12.58
N ILE A 85 -19.08 0.39 -12.61
CA ILE A 85 -19.82 0.02 -11.40
C ILE A 85 -19.08 -1.09 -10.64
N SER A 86 -18.62 -2.12 -11.36
CA SER A 86 -17.87 -3.23 -10.74
C SER A 86 -16.52 -2.78 -10.18
N LEU A 87 -15.81 -1.88 -10.88
CA LEU A 87 -14.58 -1.28 -10.37
C LEU A 87 -14.85 -0.47 -9.10
N HIS A 88 -15.82 0.43 -9.13
CA HIS A 88 -16.15 1.29 -8.01
C HIS A 88 -16.59 0.50 -6.78
N TYR A 89 -17.41 -0.55 -6.98
CA TYR A 89 -17.80 -1.46 -5.91
C TYR A 89 -16.58 -2.13 -5.29
N TRP A 90 -15.68 -2.68 -6.12
CA TRP A 90 -14.48 -3.34 -5.62
C TRP A 90 -13.55 -2.38 -4.85
N GLU A 91 -13.29 -1.17 -5.37
CA GLU A 91 -12.48 -0.16 -4.68
C GLU A 91 -13.09 0.24 -3.33
N ARG A 92 -14.42 0.32 -3.26
CA ARG A 92 -15.14 0.61 -2.02
C ARG A 92 -14.96 -0.50 -0.99
N GLU A 93 -15.18 -1.77 -1.38
CA GLU A 93 -15.01 -2.90 -0.46
C GLU A 93 -13.56 -3.02 0.04
N LEU A 94 -12.57 -2.85 -0.85
CA LEU A 94 -11.17 -2.82 -0.45
C LEU A 94 -10.88 -1.69 0.55
N LEU A 95 -11.41 -0.49 0.29
CA LEU A 95 -11.24 0.64 1.21
C LEU A 95 -11.91 0.38 2.57
N MET A 96 -13.07 -0.28 2.61
CA MET A 96 -13.75 -0.66 3.86
C MET A 96 -12.91 -1.67 4.65
N GLU A 97 -12.42 -2.73 4.00
CA GLU A 97 -11.55 -3.73 4.64
C GLU A 97 -10.27 -3.08 5.20
N ILE A 98 -9.62 -2.20 4.44
CA ILE A 98 -8.44 -1.45 4.92
C ILE A 98 -8.76 -0.65 6.18
N LYS A 99 -9.90 0.04 6.20
CA LYS A 99 -10.32 0.84 7.35
C LYS A 99 -10.52 -0.02 8.58
N ASP A 100 -11.21 -1.15 8.43
CA ASP A 100 -11.49 -2.08 9.52
C ASP A 100 -10.19 -2.65 10.11
N VAL A 101 -9.24 -3.02 9.24
CA VAL A 101 -7.90 -3.49 9.65
C VAL A 101 -7.13 -2.39 10.37
N VAL A 102 -7.05 -1.19 9.81
CA VAL A 102 -6.33 -0.06 10.43
C VAL A 102 -6.93 0.32 11.79
N MET A 103 -8.26 0.35 11.90
CA MET A 103 -8.95 0.61 13.17
C MET A 103 -8.66 -0.48 14.21
N LYS A 104 -8.54 -1.74 13.78
CA LYS A 104 -8.21 -2.88 14.65
C LYS A 104 -6.75 -2.83 15.15
N ILE A 105 -5.78 -2.60 14.25
CA ILE A 105 -4.35 -2.59 14.63
C ILE A 105 -3.95 -1.30 15.35
N ASN A 106 -4.61 -0.17 15.03
CA ASN A 106 -4.40 1.18 15.55
C ASN A 106 -3.00 1.80 15.34
N ALA A 107 -1.93 1.01 15.33
CA ALA A 107 -0.57 1.48 15.04
C ALA A 107 0.27 0.36 14.40
N ARG A 108 1.27 0.75 13.60
CA ARG A 108 2.27 -0.16 13.02
C ARG A 108 3.65 0.48 13.09
N THR A 109 4.65 -0.31 13.48
CA THR A 109 6.03 0.14 13.72
C THR A 109 6.98 -0.50 12.74
N PHE A 110 7.92 0.29 12.23
CA PHE A 110 8.92 -0.11 11.24
C PHE A 110 10.31 0.31 11.67
N ALA A 111 11.29 -0.57 11.44
CA ALA A 111 12.69 -0.23 11.63
C ALA A 111 13.13 0.81 10.57
N ALA A 112 13.81 1.85 11.04
CA ALA A 112 14.28 2.94 10.22
C ALA A 112 15.64 3.45 10.70
N LYS A 113 16.24 4.36 9.93
CA LYS A 113 17.30 5.23 10.40
C LYS A 113 16.93 6.69 10.25
N TRP A 114 17.25 7.47 11.26
CA TRP A 114 17.06 8.91 11.30
C TRP A 114 18.34 9.57 11.80
N GLU A 115 18.86 10.53 11.04
CA GLU A 115 20.15 11.18 11.32
C GLU A 115 21.31 10.19 11.54
N GLY A 116 21.27 9.04 10.85
CA GLY A 116 22.26 7.97 10.95
C GLY A 116 22.05 6.99 12.11
N ASN A 117 21.11 7.26 13.02
CA ASN A 117 20.82 6.43 14.19
C ASN A 117 19.67 5.46 13.91
N ALA A 118 19.69 4.28 14.53
CA ALA A 118 18.62 3.29 14.41
C ALA A 118 17.40 3.71 15.24
N VAL A 119 16.26 3.87 14.57
CA VAL A 119 15.01 4.33 15.18
C VAL A 119 13.85 3.46 14.74
N ASP A 120 12.77 3.52 15.52
CA ASP A 120 11.49 2.92 15.18
C ASP A 120 10.53 4.02 14.72
N LEU A 121 10.03 3.89 13.49
CA LEU A 121 8.94 4.69 12.94
C LEU A 121 7.62 4.02 13.24
N THR A 122 6.83 4.64 14.13
CA THR A 122 5.46 4.22 14.40
C THR A 122 4.48 5.12 13.68
N ILE A 123 3.58 4.51 12.90
CA ILE A 123 2.41 5.15 12.30
C ILE A 123 1.23 4.78 13.18
N ASP A 124 0.71 5.73 13.95
CA ASP A 124 -0.38 5.57 14.91
C ASP A 124 -1.61 6.35 14.43
N LEU A 125 -2.77 5.70 14.39
CA LEU A 125 -4.02 6.25 13.86
C LEU A 125 -4.48 7.53 14.58
N GLN A 126 -4.15 7.68 15.87
CA GLN A 126 -4.55 8.82 16.70
C GLN A 126 -3.43 9.86 16.85
N LYS A 127 -2.19 9.40 16.98
CA LYS A 127 -1.04 10.27 17.27
C LYS A 127 -0.28 10.71 16.01
N GLY A 128 -0.49 10.04 14.88
CA GLY A 128 0.23 10.26 13.63
C GLY A 128 1.57 9.54 13.62
N PHE A 129 2.62 10.24 13.24
CA PHE A 129 3.98 9.73 13.11
C PHE A 129 4.75 9.90 14.41
N ILE A 130 5.45 8.86 14.85
CA ILE A 130 6.30 8.86 16.03
C ILE A 130 7.66 8.28 15.65
N ILE A 131 8.74 8.95 16.03
CA ILE A 131 10.10 8.42 15.96
C ILE A 131 10.64 8.22 17.37
N GLU A 132 11.09 6.99 17.64
CA GLU A 132 11.67 6.58 18.92
C GLU A 132 13.01 5.90 18.68
N ASP A 133 13.96 6.08 19.60
CA ASP A 133 15.23 5.35 19.57
C ASP A 133 14.97 3.85 19.75
N SER A 134 15.49 3.04 18.83
CA SER A 134 15.19 1.59 18.77
C SER A 134 15.69 0.78 19.97
N THR A 135 16.61 1.33 20.77
CA THR A 135 17.21 0.62 21.93
C THR A 135 16.62 1.11 23.25
N THR A 136 16.46 2.42 23.40
CA THR A 136 16.04 3.06 24.65
C THR A 136 14.54 3.37 24.68
N ALA A 137 13.84 3.22 23.55
CA ALA A 137 12.47 3.68 23.35
C ALA A 137 12.28 5.18 23.68
N THR A 138 13.37 5.96 23.61
CA THR A 138 13.32 7.40 23.85
C THR A 138 12.70 8.09 22.66
N LYS A 139 11.62 8.83 22.89
CA LYS A 139 10.92 9.54 21.82
C LYS A 139 11.70 10.76 21.34
N HIS A 140 12.02 10.78 20.05
CA HIS A 140 12.62 11.94 19.39
C HIS A 140 11.57 12.98 19.02
N TRP A 141 10.50 12.57 18.34
CA TRP A 141 9.43 13.48 17.96
C TRP A 141 8.10 12.76 17.68
N THR A 142 7.03 13.56 17.66
CA THR A 142 5.68 13.13 17.27
C THR A 142 5.05 14.20 16.39
N LYS A 143 4.41 13.79 15.30
CA LYS A 143 3.73 14.68 14.35
C LYS A 143 2.40 14.09 13.92
N LYS A 144 1.32 14.87 14.02
CA LYS A 144 -0.01 14.39 13.63
C LYS A 144 -0.14 14.27 12.10
N PHE A 145 -1.10 13.46 11.63
CA PHE A 145 -1.43 13.39 10.20
C PHE A 145 -1.84 14.75 9.63
N GLU A 146 -2.57 15.56 10.39
CA GLU A 146 -3.03 16.88 9.95
C GLU A 146 -1.89 17.89 9.82
N GLU A 147 -0.72 17.61 10.39
CA GLU A 147 0.49 18.41 10.22
C GLU A 147 1.26 18.04 8.95
N LEU A 148 1.00 16.88 8.34
CA LEU A 148 1.67 16.45 7.12
C LEU A 148 1.21 17.31 5.93
N GLU A 149 2.17 17.94 5.26
CA GLU A 149 1.93 18.72 4.05
C GLU A 149 2.19 17.88 2.80
N SER A 150 3.30 17.14 2.78
CA SER A 150 3.63 16.23 1.69
C SER A 150 4.52 15.08 2.15
N SER A 151 4.41 13.95 1.45
CA SER A 151 5.32 12.82 1.56
C SER A 151 5.86 12.47 0.19
N SER A 152 7.14 12.19 0.09
CA SER A 152 7.77 11.70 -1.15
C SER A 152 8.85 10.68 -0.83
N ASP A 153 9.33 9.98 -1.84
CA ASP A 153 10.38 8.97 -1.70
C ASP A 153 11.37 9.03 -2.87
N ASN A 154 12.51 8.35 -2.73
CA ASN A 154 13.50 8.23 -3.79
C ASN A 154 13.38 6.95 -4.65
N GLY A 155 12.31 6.17 -4.44
CA GLY A 155 12.06 4.89 -5.12
C GLY A 155 12.94 3.73 -4.64
N SER A 156 13.74 3.92 -3.58
CA SER A 156 14.69 2.92 -3.09
C SER A 156 14.55 2.68 -1.60
N LYS A 157 14.97 3.64 -0.77
CA LYS A 157 15.02 3.48 0.70
C LYS A 157 14.68 4.73 1.49
N GLU A 158 14.61 5.90 0.87
CA GLU A 158 14.42 7.16 1.61
C GLU A 158 12.98 7.61 1.54
N LEU A 159 12.40 7.90 2.70
CA LEU A 159 11.11 8.56 2.87
C LEU A 159 11.36 10.00 3.34
N TYR A 160 10.74 10.94 2.64
CA TYR A 160 10.76 12.36 2.93
C TYR A 160 9.39 12.80 3.39
N LEU A 161 9.30 13.36 4.60
CA LEU A 161 8.07 13.92 5.16
C LEU A 161 8.25 15.42 5.36
N THR A 162 7.39 16.24 4.78
CA THR A 162 7.35 17.68 5.00
C THR A 162 6.09 18.02 5.79
N PHE A 163 6.27 18.76 6.88
CA PHE A 163 5.20 19.18 7.76
C PHE A 163 4.91 20.69 7.60
N LYS A 164 3.70 21.11 7.97
CA LYS A 164 3.19 22.49 7.82
C LYS A 164 4.00 23.56 8.54
N ASP A 165 4.80 23.18 9.53
CA ASP A 165 5.72 24.06 10.25
C ASP A 165 7.05 24.28 9.48
N GLY A 166 7.17 23.71 8.28
CA GLY A 166 8.36 23.77 7.43
C GLY A 166 9.42 22.72 7.78
N VAL A 167 9.19 21.89 8.82
CA VAL A 167 10.13 20.84 9.20
C VAL A 167 10.10 19.71 8.16
N LYS A 168 11.29 19.30 7.73
CA LYS A 168 11.49 18.18 6.80
C LYS A 168 12.21 17.06 7.51
N GLN A 169 11.65 15.85 7.41
CA GLN A 169 12.24 14.64 7.97
C GLN A 169 12.64 13.70 6.83
N CYS A 170 13.85 13.16 6.90
CA CYS A 170 14.33 12.11 6.00
C CYS A 170 14.59 10.86 6.82
N LEU A 171 13.99 9.75 6.41
CA LEU A 171 14.10 8.45 7.05
C LEU A 171 14.64 7.45 6.04
N GLU A 172 15.68 6.71 6.41
CA GLU A 172 16.09 5.54 5.65
C GLU A 172 15.35 4.30 6.15
N LEU A 173 14.71 3.57 5.25
CA LEU A 173 13.82 2.45 5.56
C LEU A 173 14.38 1.17 4.94
N THR A 174 14.23 0.07 5.66
CA THR A 174 14.49 -1.27 5.10
C THR A 174 13.38 -1.71 4.16
N GLU A 175 12.14 -1.30 4.43
CA GLU A 175 10.93 -1.73 3.72
C GLU A 175 10.11 -0.52 3.28
N LEU A 176 10.70 0.35 2.43
CA LEU A 176 10.10 1.61 1.98
C LEU A 176 8.65 1.45 1.49
N HIS A 177 8.37 0.48 0.63
CA HIS A 177 7.02 0.28 0.07
C HIS A 177 5.98 -0.12 1.13
N ALA A 178 6.36 -0.97 2.10
CA ALA A 178 5.46 -1.36 3.18
C ALA A 178 5.09 -0.16 4.06
N VAL A 179 6.07 0.72 4.33
CA VAL A 179 5.85 1.97 5.05
C VAL A 179 4.93 2.90 4.26
N LEU A 180 5.22 3.15 2.97
CA LEU A 180 4.40 4.02 2.12
C LEU A 180 2.94 3.57 2.06
N TYR A 181 2.72 2.27 1.86
CA TYR A 181 1.35 1.72 1.75
C TYR A 181 0.63 1.74 3.09
N THR A 182 1.37 1.54 4.19
CA THR A 182 0.81 1.72 5.55
C THR A 182 0.43 3.18 5.81
N ILE A 183 1.28 4.15 5.44
CA ILE A 183 0.95 5.58 5.57
C ILE A 183 -0.34 5.89 4.78
N GLU A 184 -0.44 5.41 3.56
CA GLU A 184 -1.61 5.61 2.72
C GLU A 184 -2.88 4.99 3.31
N ALA A 185 -2.79 3.74 3.80
CA ALA A 185 -3.90 3.05 4.48
C ALA A 185 -4.37 3.83 5.72
N PHE A 186 -3.44 4.30 6.54
CA PHE A 186 -3.75 5.07 7.74
C PHE A 186 -4.34 6.44 7.41
N LEU A 187 -3.83 7.14 6.39
CA LEU A 187 -4.40 8.42 5.94
C LEU A 187 -5.82 8.25 5.38
N LYS A 188 -6.07 7.24 4.53
CA LYS A 188 -7.41 6.91 4.02
C LYS A 188 -8.41 6.64 5.16
N THR A 189 -7.95 5.94 6.19
CA THR A 189 -8.76 5.66 7.38
C THR A 189 -8.99 6.93 8.20
N ARG A 190 -7.94 7.70 8.48
CA ARG A 190 -7.99 8.93 9.27
C ARG A 190 -8.94 9.96 8.67
N VAL A 191 -8.89 10.19 7.36
CA VAL A 191 -9.78 11.13 6.65
C VAL A 191 -11.25 10.74 6.81
N SER A 192 -11.55 9.45 6.98
CA SER A 192 -12.93 8.97 7.14
C SER A 192 -13.46 9.09 8.57
N LEU A 193 -12.61 9.44 9.53
CA LEU A 193 -12.96 9.68 10.93
C LEU A 193 -13.14 11.17 11.26
N LEU A 194 -12.81 12.06 10.32
CA LEU A 194 -12.99 13.52 10.43
C LEU A 194 -14.38 13.95 9.96
#